data_AF-A0A945BE53-F1
#
_entry.id   AF-A0A945BE53-F1
#
_cell.length_a   1.000
_cell.length_b   1.000
_cell.length_c   1.000
_cell.angle_alpha   90.00
_cell.angle_beta   90.00
_cell.angle_gamma   90.00
#
_symmetry.space_group_name_H-M   'P 1'
#
loop_
_entity.id
_entity.type
_entity.pdbx_description
1 polymer ?
#
loop_
_entity_poly.entity_id
_entity_poly.type
_entity_poly.pdbx_seq_one_letter_code
_entity_poly.pdbx_strand_id
1 'polypeptide(L)'
;MSAQQHTAGELVEEQRLIVEDYLSRSPSANSSDVSDLNALKAEIKAQLRAKDAVLIAHYYTDPMIQELAEETGGIVSDSLEMARFGNNHNAETLIVAGVKFMGETAKILTPHKRVLMPTLEATCSLDIGCPADQFSAFCDQHPDRTVVVYANTSAAVKARADWVVTSSIALEVVDYLDSQGEKILWAPDKYLGNYVQKETGADMLLWDG
;
A
#
# COMPACT_ATOMS: atom_id res chain seq x y z
N MET A 1 15.57 -30.58 -37.49
CA MET A 1 15.24 -29.20 -37.06
C MET A 1 15.90 -28.99 -35.71
N SER A 2 17.05 -28.30 -35.66
CA SER A 2 17.78 -28.07 -34.41
C SER A 2 17.28 -26.77 -33.80
N ALA A 3 16.66 -26.84 -32.63
CA ALA A 3 16.37 -25.67 -31.82
C ALA A 3 17.70 -25.11 -31.31
N GLN A 4 17.99 -23.84 -31.59
CA GLN A 4 19.14 -23.15 -31.02
C GLN A 4 18.90 -23.01 -29.51
N GLN A 5 19.77 -23.62 -28.70
CA GLN A 5 19.81 -23.41 -27.25
C GLN A 5 20.54 -22.10 -26.99
N HIS A 6 19.81 -21.05 -26.60
CA HIS A 6 20.43 -19.81 -26.13
C HIS A 6 21.14 -20.06 -24.81
N THR A 7 22.37 -19.57 -24.70
CA THR A 7 23.13 -19.59 -23.46
C THR A 7 22.58 -18.55 -22.48
N ALA A 8 22.75 -18.76 -21.18
CA ALA A 8 22.29 -17.82 -20.16
C ALA A 8 22.86 -16.40 -20.35
N GLY A 9 24.06 -16.27 -20.92
CA GLY A 9 24.65 -14.96 -21.25
C GLY A 9 23.95 -14.24 -22.41
N GLU A 10 23.49 -14.97 -23.42
CA GLU A 10 22.75 -14.40 -24.56
C GLU A 10 21.36 -13.93 -24.14
N LEU A 11 20.70 -14.67 -23.25
CA LEU A 11 19.39 -14.28 -22.68
C LEU A 11 19.49 -13.00 -21.82
N VAL A 12 20.56 -12.85 -21.05
CA VAL A 12 20.78 -11.65 -20.22
C VAL A 12 21.07 -10.43 -21.09
N GLU A 13 21.85 -10.58 -22.16
CA GLU A 13 22.14 -9.47 -23.07
C GLU A 13 20.90 -9.07 -23.89
N GLU A 14 20.08 -10.04 -24.31
CA GLU A 14 18.81 -9.78 -24.98
C GLU A 14 17.83 -9.03 -24.07
N GLN A 15 17.72 -9.44 -22.80
CA GLN A 15 16.91 -8.72 -21.81
C GLN A 15 17.43 -7.30 -21.56
N ARG A 16 18.75 -7.12 -21.49
CA ARG A 16 19.37 -5.81 -21.31
C ARG A 16 19.06 -4.88 -22.48
N LEU A 17 19.17 -5.37 -23.72
CA LEU A 17 18.86 -4.59 -24.93
C LEU A 17 17.38 -4.20 -24.99
N ILE A 18 16.48 -5.07 -24.56
CA ILE A 18 15.03 -4.76 -24.47
C ILE A 18 14.79 -3.66 -23.43
N VAL A 19 15.45 -3.73 -22.27
CA VAL A 19 15.34 -2.71 -21.22
C VAL A 19 15.93 -1.38 -21.70
N GLU A 20 17.10 -1.39 -22.33
CA GLU A 20 17.74 -0.19 -22.88
C GLU A 20 16.88 0.45 -23.99
N ASP A 21 16.32 -0.35 -24.91
CA ASP A 21 15.41 0.14 -25.95
C ASP A 21 14.12 0.73 -25.34
N TYR A 22 13.52 0.07 -24.36
CA TYR A 22 12.36 0.58 -23.63
C TYR A 22 12.66 1.89 -22.91
N LEU A 23 13.80 1.99 -22.23
CA LEU A 23 14.24 3.21 -21.55
C LEU A 23 14.54 4.34 -22.54
N SER A 24 15.09 4.02 -23.71
CA SER A 24 15.38 5.00 -24.77
C SER A 24 14.12 5.56 -25.45
N ARG A 25 13.05 4.77 -25.47
CA ARG A 25 11.73 5.12 -26.03
C ARG A 25 10.74 5.62 -24.98
N SER A 26 11.07 5.46 -23.70
CA SER A 26 10.33 6.08 -22.63
C SER A 26 10.37 7.58 -22.91
N PRO A 27 9.22 8.24 -23.14
CA PRO A 27 9.21 9.67 -23.35
C PRO A 27 9.95 10.28 -22.16
N SER A 28 11.03 11.02 -22.41
CA SER A 28 11.60 11.88 -21.39
C SER A 28 10.42 12.65 -20.82
N ALA A 29 10.12 12.42 -19.54
CA ALA A 29 9.01 13.06 -18.86
C ALA A 29 8.99 14.52 -19.30
N ASN A 30 7.87 14.90 -19.92
CA ASN A 30 7.71 16.11 -20.71
C ASN A 30 8.54 17.26 -20.15
N SER A 31 9.27 17.93 -21.05
CA SER A 31 9.83 19.26 -20.85
C SER A 31 8.68 20.24 -20.53
N SER A 32 8.19 20.20 -19.31
CA SER A 32 7.53 21.34 -18.69
C SER A 32 8.65 22.30 -18.33
N ASP A 33 8.53 23.54 -18.79
CA ASP A 33 9.51 24.57 -18.47
C ASP A 33 9.64 24.64 -16.95
N VAL A 34 10.85 24.72 -16.39
CA VAL A 34 11.06 24.70 -14.92
C VAL A 34 10.26 25.81 -14.22
N SER A 35 9.98 26.90 -14.95
CA SER A 35 9.08 27.97 -14.56
C SER A 35 7.64 27.49 -14.28
N ASP A 36 7.10 26.60 -15.12
CA ASP A 36 5.73 26.08 -15.00
C ASP A 36 5.60 25.13 -13.81
N LEU A 37 6.62 24.32 -13.52
CA LEU A 37 6.61 23.43 -12.36
C LEU A 37 6.61 24.20 -11.04
N ASN A 38 7.41 25.26 -10.93
CA ASN A 38 7.44 26.10 -9.73
C ASN A 38 6.11 26.86 -9.54
N ALA A 39 5.50 27.34 -10.62
CA ALA A 39 4.18 27.93 -10.58
C ALA A 39 3.12 26.93 -10.08
N LEU A 40 3.15 25.68 -10.58
CA LEU A 40 2.25 24.62 -10.16
C LEU A 40 2.46 24.25 -8.67
N LYS A 41 3.71 24.08 -8.22
CA LYS A 41 4.00 23.86 -6.80
C LYS A 41 3.46 25.00 -5.94
N ALA A 42 3.64 26.25 -6.35
CA ALA A 42 3.13 27.41 -5.62
C ALA A 42 1.59 27.42 -5.56
N GLU A 43 0.91 27.06 -6.64
CA GLU A 43 -0.55 26.92 -6.68
C GLU A 43 -1.03 25.82 -5.73
N ILE A 44 -0.41 24.64 -5.75
CA ILE A 44 -0.77 23.54 -4.85
C ILE A 44 -0.58 23.96 -3.38
N LYS A 45 0.55 24.60 -3.04
CA LYS A 45 0.81 25.14 -1.70
C LYS A 45 -0.28 26.13 -1.26
N ALA A 46 -0.75 26.98 -2.18
CA ALA A 46 -1.82 27.93 -1.90
C ALA A 46 -3.17 27.23 -1.69
N GLN A 47 -3.51 26.23 -2.51
CA GLN A 47 -4.74 25.45 -2.39
C GLN A 47 -4.78 24.63 -1.10
N LEU A 48 -3.65 24.00 -0.71
CA LEU A 48 -3.57 23.24 0.55
C LEU A 48 -3.94 24.13 1.74
N ARG A 49 -3.38 25.35 1.83
CA ARG A 49 -3.75 26.32 2.88
C ARG A 49 -5.21 26.76 2.77
N ALA A 50 -5.68 27.11 1.58
CA ALA A 50 -7.05 27.60 1.38
C ALA A 50 -8.13 26.55 1.67
N LYS A 51 -7.79 25.26 1.62
CA LYS A 51 -8.70 24.14 1.85
C LYS A 51 -8.50 23.44 3.20
N ASP A 52 -7.66 24.01 4.07
CA ASP A 52 -7.21 23.38 5.31
C ASP A 52 -6.83 21.90 5.09
N ALA A 53 -5.88 21.71 4.17
CA ALA A 53 -5.47 20.40 3.70
C ALA A 53 -3.99 20.15 3.95
N VAL A 54 -3.67 18.91 4.33
CA VAL A 54 -2.29 18.42 4.47
C VAL A 54 -2.01 17.29 3.48
N LEU A 55 -0.81 17.28 2.90
CA LEU A 55 -0.36 16.25 1.97
C LEU A 55 0.41 15.15 2.71
N ILE A 56 -0.02 13.91 2.55
CA ILE A 56 0.57 12.73 3.17
C ILE A 56 1.02 11.82 2.03
N ALA A 57 2.33 11.60 1.89
CA ALA A 57 2.92 10.84 0.80
C ALA A 57 3.52 9.52 1.29
N HIS A 58 3.39 8.47 0.48
CA HIS A 58 4.09 7.21 0.70
C HIS A 58 5.50 7.26 0.13
N TYR A 59 6.43 6.46 0.66
CA TYR A 59 7.82 6.35 0.15
C TYR A 59 7.96 6.03 -1.35
N TYR A 60 6.91 5.50 -1.97
CA TYR A 60 6.92 5.09 -3.38
C TYR A 60 6.33 6.13 -4.34
N THR A 61 5.93 7.31 -3.85
CA THR A 61 5.48 8.38 -4.73
C THR A 61 6.66 9.05 -5.42
N ASP A 62 6.38 9.77 -6.51
CA ASP A 62 7.38 10.59 -7.21
C ASP A 62 8.12 11.55 -6.25
N PRO A 63 9.45 11.75 -6.38
CA PRO A 63 10.22 12.63 -5.52
C PRO A 63 9.66 14.05 -5.40
N MET A 64 9.03 14.59 -6.46
CA MET A 64 8.43 15.93 -6.41
C MET A 64 7.22 15.98 -5.48
N ILE A 65 6.48 14.89 -5.35
CA ILE A 65 5.35 14.76 -4.40
C ILE A 65 5.86 14.63 -2.98
N GLN A 66 6.96 13.88 -2.78
CA GLN A 66 7.61 13.75 -1.47
C GLN A 66 8.10 15.10 -0.96
N GLU A 67 8.87 15.81 -1.79
CA GLU A 67 9.37 17.16 -1.50
C GLU A 67 8.21 18.13 -1.20
N LEU A 68 7.15 18.13 -2.02
CA LEU A 68 5.99 18.98 -1.79
C LEU A 68 5.29 18.67 -0.46
N ALA A 69 5.21 17.40 -0.06
CA ALA A 69 4.65 17.02 1.24
C ALA A 69 5.47 17.62 2.38
N GLU A 70 6.80 17.46 2.36
CA GLU A 70 7.69 18.02 3.39
C GLU A 70 7.64 19.55 3.43
N GLU A 71 7.69 20.22 2.27
CA GLU A 71 7.63 21.68 2.16
C GLU A 71 6.31 22.29 2.65
N THR A 72 5.23 21.49 2.71
CA THR A 72 3.89 21.95 3.11
C THR A 72 3.52 21.58 4.53
N GLY A 73 4.45 21.01 5.31
CA GLY A 73 4.18 20.54 6.67
C GLY A 73 3.45 19.19 6.71
N GLY A 74 3.45 18.47 5.60
CA GLY A 74 3.03 17.08 5.48
C GLY A 74 4.11 16.09 5.91
N ILE A 75 3.97 14.84 5.47
CA ILE A 75 4.89 13.75 5.81
C ILE A 75 5.12 12.81 4.63
N VAL A 76 6.32 12.20 4.58
CA VAL A 76 6.67 11.07 3.72
C VAL A 76 6.94 9.87 4.61
N SER A 77 6.11 8.83 4.55
CA SER A 77 6.22 7.70 5.49
C SER A 77 5.61 6.38 4.97
N ASP A 78 5.71 5.32 5.78
CA ASP A 78 5.01 4.06 5.54
C ASP A 78 3.50 4.15 5.84
N SER A 79 2.75 3.09 5.51
CA SER A 79 1.29 3.09 5.68
C SER A 79 0.81 3.33 7.11
N LEU A 80 1.53 2.84 8.12
CA LEU A 80 1.12 2.97 9.52
C LEU A 80 1.31 4.41 9.99
N GLU A 81 2.45 4.99 9.67
CA GLU A 81 2.77 6.36 10.08
C GLU A 81 1.93 7.38 9.30
N MET A 82 1.63 7.16 8.02
CA MET A 82 0.66 7.96 7.25
C MET A 82 -0.70 8.03 7.97
N ALA A 83 -1.19 6.88 8.45
CA ALA A 83 -2.45 6.77 9.17
C ALA A 83 -2.41 7.49 10.53
N ARG A 84 -1.33 7.31 11.31
CA ARG A 84 -1.11 7.99 12.61
C ARG A 84 -1.03 9.50 12.45
N PHE A 85 -0.24 9.97 11.49
CA PHE A 85 -0.09 11.39 11.18
C PHE A 85 -1.43 11.98 10.77
N GLY A 86 -2.16 11.37 9.83
CA GLY A 86 -3.46 11.85 9.38
C GLY A 86 -4.49 11.96 10.52
N ASN A 87 -4.48 11.01 11.46
CA ASN A 87 -5.32 11.08 12.65
C ASN A 87 -4.98 12.26 13.56
N ASN A 88 -3.70 12.45 13.86
CA ASN A 88 -3.22 13.43 14.83
C ASN A 88 -3.08 14.85 14.27
N HIS A 89 -3.05 15.03 12.94
CA HIS A 89 -2.89 16.33 12.30
C HIS A 89 -4.16 17.18 12.40
N ASN A 90 -4.04 18.50 12.58
CA ASN A 90 -5.20 19.37 12.81
C ASN A 90 -6.05 19.67 11.57
N ALA A 91 -5.48 19.52 10.37
CA ALA A 91 -6.18 19.79 9.11
C ALA A 91 -7.46 18.95 8.95
N GLU A 92 -8.54 19.59 8.50
CA GLU A 92 -9.83 18.94 8.22
C GLU A 92 -9.82 18.11 6.93
N THR A 93 -8.90 18.42 6.00
CA THR A 93 -8.71 17.68 4.76
C THR A 93 -7.36 16.97 4.72
N LEU A 94 -7.36 15.68 4.37
CA LEU A 94 -6.15 14.88 4.13
C LEU A 94 -6.05 14.58 2.64
N ILE A 95 -4.91 14.90 2.02
CA ILE A 95 -4.56 14.44 0.67
C ILE A 95 -3.61 13.26 0.82
N VAL A 96 -4.10 12.06 0.55
CA VAL A 96 -3.31 10.82 0.65
C VAL A 96 -2.75 10.49 -0.72
N ALA A 97 -1.47 10.81 -0.93
CA ALA A 97 -0.69 10.39 -2.08
C ALA A 97 -0.13 8.99 -1.82
N GLY A 98 -0.96 7.98 -2.11
CA GLY A 98 -0.66 6.57 -1.95
C GLY A 98 -1.66 5.73 -2.75
N VAL A 99 -1.81 4.46 -2.37
CA VAL A 99 -2.79 3.55 -2.99
C VAL A 99 -4.11 3.52 -2.23
N LYS A 100 -5.17 3.01 -2.86
CA LYS A 100 -6.57 3.12 -2.44
C LYS A 100 -6.80 2.70 -0.99
N PHE A 101 -6.29 1.53 -0.59
CA PHE A 101 -6.46 1.05 0.78
C PHE A 101 -5.86 1.99 1.84
N MET A 102 -4.81 2.76 1.50
CA MET A 102 -4.20 3.73 2.42
C MET A 102 -5.15 4.91 2.63
N GLY A 103 -5.77 5.40 1.56
CA GLY A 103 -6.80 6.45 1.65
C GLY A 103 -8.04 5.97 2.42
N GLU A 104 -8.48 4.73 2.17
CA GLU A 104 -9.57 4.10 2.93
C GLU A 104 -9.20 3.97 4.42
N THR A 105 -7.99 3.56 4.74
CA THR A 105 -7.50 3.45 6.13
C THR A 105 -7.47 4.81 6.82
N ALA A 106 -6.97 5.84 6.13
CA ALA A 106 -7.02 7.21 6.65
C ALA A 106 -8.46 7.64 6.93
N LYS A 107 -9.42 7.31 6.05
CA LYS A 107 -10.83 7.64 6.23
C LYS A 107 -11.49 6.86 7.39
N ILE A 108 -11.15 5.58 7.56
CA ILE A 108 -11.62 4.76 8.69
C ILE A 108 -11.19 5.38 10.02
N LEU A 109 -9.92 5.80 10.13
CA LEU A 109 -9.37 6.38 11.36
C LEU A 109 -9.78 7.83 11.58
N THR A 110 -10.15 8.56 10.52
CA THR A 110 -10.59 9.95 10.58
C THR A 110 -11.97 10.14 9.96
N PRO A 111 -13.03 9.53 10.53
CA PRO A 111 -14.35 9.50 9.89
C PRO A 111 -14.96 10.89 9.68
N HIS A 112 -14.57 11.88 10.49
CA HIS A 112 -14.99 13.27 10.41
C HIS A 112 -14.18 14.13 9.42
N LYS A 113 -12.96 13.70 9.03
CA LYS A 113 -12.12 14.44 8.08
C LYS A 113 -12.48 14.08 6.65
N ARG A 114 -12.21 15.01 5.72
CA ARG A 114 -12.30 14.75 4.30
C ARG A 114 -11.00 14.13 3.80
N VAL A 115 -11.07 12.97 3.19
CA VAL A 115 -9.89 12.30 2.61
C VAL A 115 -10.03 12.33 1.09
N LEU A 116 -9.01 12.86 0.42
CA LEU A 116 -8.90 12.89 -1.03
C LEU A 116 -7.65 12.11 -1.45
N MET A 117 -7.74 11.45 -2.58
CA MET A 117 -6.61 10.83 -3.26
C MET A 117 -6.42 11.48 -4.62
N PRO A 118 -5.18 11.65 -5.11
CA PRO A 118 -4.94 12.17 -6.46
C PRO A 118 -5.66 11.35 -7.54
N THR A 119 -5.71 10.03 -7.38
CA THR A 119 -6.51 9.12 -8.20
C THR A 119 -6.95 7.92 -7.37
N LEU A 120 -8.19 7.43 -7.60
CA LEU A 120 -8.69 6.18 -7.00
C LEU A 120 -8.23 4.93 -7.75
N GLU A 121 -7.59 5.10 -8.92
CA GLU A 121 -7.03 4.01 -9.73
C GLU A 121 -5.67 3.53 -9.21
N ALA A 122 -5.03 4.28 -8.30
CA ALA A 122 -3.82 3.84 -7.62
C ALA A 122 -4.17 2.70 -6.65
N THR A 123 -3.92 1.46 -7.05
CA THR A 123 -4.28 0.25 -6.29
C THR A 123 -3.07 -0.61 -5.94
N CYS A 124 -3.28 -1.57 -5.04
CA CYS A 124 -2.29 -2.58 -4.69
C CYS A 124 -2.72 -3.95 -5.24
N SER A 125 -1.79 -4.73 -5.78
CA SER A 125 -2.07 -6.08 -6.27
C SER A 125 -2.59 -7.02 -5.17
N LEU A 126 -2.11 -6.87 -3.94
CA LEU A 126 -2.59 -7.63 -2.78
C LEU A 126 -4.05 -7.32 -2.44
N ASP A 127 -4.43 -6.05 -2.55
CA ASP A 127 -5.81 -5.60 -2.33
C ASP A 127 -6.74 -6.15 -3.42
N ILE A 128 -6.33 -6.04 -4.69
CA ILE A 128 -7.09 -6.59 -5.83
C ILE A 128 -7.21 -8.12 -5.74
N GLY A 129 -6.15 -8.80 -5.32
CA GLY A 129 -6.09 -10.25 -5.14
C GLY A 129 -6.88 -10.79 -3.95
N CYS A 130 -7.53 -9.92 -3.17
CA CYS A 130 -8.38 -10.31 -2.06
C CYS A 130 -9.79 -9.70 -2.18
N PRO A 131 -10.62 -10.15 -3.14
CA PRO A 131 -11.99 -9.67 -3.27
C PRO A 131 -12.81 -9.98 -2.02
N ALA A 132 -13.52 -8.98 -1.48
CA ALA A 132 -14.22 -9.09 -0.20
C ALA A 132 -15.24 -10.25 -0.15
N ASP A 133 -16.00 -10.48 -1.22
CA ASP A 133 -17.01 -11.54 -1.27
C ASP A 133 -16.38 -12.93 -1.21
N GLN A 134 -15.26 -13.13 -1.92
CA GLN A 134 -14.54 -14.41 -1.94
C GLN A 134 -13.85 -14.66 -0.60
N PHE A 135 -13.19 -13.63 -0.06
CA PHE A 135 -12.55 -13.71 1.24
C PHE A 135 -13.57 -13.97 2.37
N SER A 136 -14.74 -13.33 2.32
CA SER A 136 -15.81 -13.60 3.29
C SER A 136 -16.30 -15.04 3.22
N ALA A 137 -16.54 -15.57 2.02
CA ALA A 137 -16.96 -16.96 1.85
C ALA A 137 -15.92 -17.96 2.36
N PHE A 138 -14.63 -17.62 2.31
CA PHE A 138 -13.55 -18.42 2.90
C PHE A 138 -13.53 -18.33 4.41
N CYS A 139 -13.69 -17.14 4.99
CA CYS A 139 -13.85 -16.98 6.44
C CYS A 139 -15.05 -17.79 6.96
N ASP A 140 -16.16 -17.82 6.22
CA ASP A 140 -17.37 -18.58 6.60
C ASP A 140 -17.17 -20.10 6.60
N GLN A 141 -16.21 -20.62 5.81
CA GLN A 141 -15.81 -22.03 5.81
C GLN A 141 -14.91 -22.38 7.01
N HIS A 142 -14.33 -21.38 7.67
CA HIS A 142 -13.39 -21.53 8.76
C HIS A 142 -13.78 -20.69 9.99
N PRO A 143 -15.01 -20.87 10.54
CA PRO A 143 -15.53 -20.03 11.61
C PRO A 143 -14.82 -20.25 12.96
N ASP A 144 -13.98 -21.28 13.08
CA ASP A 144 -13.18 -21.58 14.28
C ASP A 144 -11.84 -20.84 14.33
N ARG A 145 -11.58 -19.91 13.40
CA ARG A 145 -10.31 -19.18 13.29
C ARG A 145 -10.51 -17.68 13.48
N THR A 146 -9.60 -17.07 14.24
CA THR A 146 -9.44 -15.63 14.35
C THR A 146 -8.87 -15.07 13.03
N VAL A 147 -9.57 -14.11 12.42
CA VAL A 147 -9.22 -13.54 11.12
C VAL A 147 -8.26 -12.36 11.30
N VAL A 148 -7.03 -12.54 10.83
CA VAL A 148 -5.97 -11.52 10.85
C VAL A 148 -5.66 -11.11 9.42
N VAL A 149 -5.87 -9.84 9.08
CA VAL A 149 -5.56 -9.32 7.74
C VAL A 149 -4.44 -8.29 7.77
N TYR A 150 -3.59 -8.34 6.75
CA TYR A 150 -2.61 -7.30 6.51
C TYR A 150 -3.33 -6.00 6.07
N ALA A 151 -2.80 -4.86 6.49
CA ALA A 151 -3.35 -3.53 6.19
C ALA A 151 -3.51 -3.26 4.67
N ASN A 152 -2.78 -3.98 3.82
CA ASN A 152 -2.82 -3.90 2.36
C ASN A 152 -4.05 -4.62 1.76
N THR A 153 -5.23 -4.30 2.28
CA THR A 153 -6.54 -4.87 1.92
C THR A 153 -7.59 -3.78 1.91
N SER A 154 -8.67 -3.93 1.14
CA SER A 154 -9.77 -2.97 1.10
C SER A 154 -10.44 -2.79 2.46
N ALA A 155 -11.15 -1.67 2.64
CA ALA A 155 -12.01 -1.44 3.79
C ALA A 155 -13.04 -2.56 4.02
N ALA A 156 -13.56 -3.14 2.94
CA ALA A 156 -14.54 -4.24 3.02
C ALA A 156 -13.91 -5.52 3.59
N VAL A 157 -12.68 -5.86 3.18
CA VAL A 157 -11.93 -6.98 3.75
C VAL A 157 -11.57 -6.70 5.22
N LYS A 158 -11.13 -5.49 5.55
CA LYS A 158 -10.87 -5.09 6.94
C LYS A 158 -12.11 -5.24 7.83
N ALA A 159 -13.30 -4.94 7.31
CA ALA A 159 -14.55 -5.09 8.05
C ALA A 159 -14.91 -6.56 8.34
N ARG A 160 -14.35 -7.51 7.59
CA ARG A 160 -14.52 -8.96 7.83
C ARG A 160 -13.53 -9.52 8.86
N ALA A 161 -12.46 -8.78 9.14
CA ALA A 161 -11.36 -9.23 9.98
C ALA A 161 -11.57 -8.89 11.46
N ASP A 162 -11.00 -9.72 12.33
CA ASP A 162 -10.92 -9.48 13.78
C ASP A 162 -9.72 -8.57 14.10
N TRP A 163 -8.62 -8.74 13.36
CA TRP A 163 -7.39 -7.97 13.53
C TRP A 163 -6.86 -7.45 12.19
N VAL A 164 -6.33 -6.22 12.21
CA VAL A 164 -5.57 -5.65 11.10
C VAL A 164 -4.14 -5.42 11.57
N VAL A 165 -3.17 -5.92 10.81
CA VAL A 165 -1.73 -5.81 11.14
C VAL A 165 -0.97 -5.09 10.04
N THR A 166 0.21 -4.58 10.39
CA THR A 166 1.27 -4.20 9.44
C THR A 166 2.43 -5.19 9.55
N SER A 167 3.35 -5.17 8.58
CA SER A 167 4.55 -6.03 8.64
C SER A 167 5.35 -5.82 9.92
N SER A 168 5.37 -4.60 10.46
CA SER A 168 6.08 -4.24 11.69
C SER A 168 5.51 -4.84 12.97
N ILE A 169 4.23 -5.25 13.00
CA ILE A 169 3.58 -5.80 14.21
C ILE A 169 3.03 -7.22 14.00
N ALA A 170 3.18 -7.80 12.81
CA ALA A 170 2.57 -9.08 12.47
C ALA A 170 3.04 -10.22 13.36
N LEU A 171 4.36 -10.31 13.63
CA LEU A 171 4.92 -11.33 14.53
C LEU A 171 4.38 -11.20 15.95
N GLU A 172 4.47 -10.00 16.54
CA GLU A 172 4.03 -9.75 17.92
C GLU A 172 2.54 -10.05 18.12
N VAL A 173 1.70 -9.68 17.15
CA VAL A 173 0.25 -9.94 17.22
C VAL A 173 -0.05 -11.43 17.06
N VAL A 174 0.60 -12.12 16.12
CA VAL A 174 0.39 -13.56 15.92
C VAL A 174 0.91 -14.38 17.09
N ASP A 175 2.09 -14.09 17.63
CA ASP A 175 2.63 -14.72 18.84
C ASP A 175 1.69 -14.53 20.03
N TYR A 176 1.13 -13.33 20.18
CA TYR A 176 0.15 -13.07 21.24
C TYR A 176 -1.10 -13.93 21.06
N LEU A 177 -1.70 -13.97 19.86
CA LEU A 177 -2.90 -14.76 19.59
C LEU A 177 -2.65 -16.27 19.79
N ASP A 178 -1.52 -16.78 19.30
CA ASP A 178 -1.12 -18.18 19.50
C ASP A 178 -0.94 -18.51 20.99
N SER A 179 -0.36 -17.59 21.78
CA SER A 179 -0.26 -17.76 23.24
C SER A 179 -1.60 -17.83 23.96
N GLN A 180 -2.68 -17.32 23.33
CA GLN A 180 -4.06 -17.44 23.83
C GLN A 180 -4.76 -18.72 23.33
N GLY A 181 -4.10 -19.53 22.50
CA GLY A 181 -4.64 -20.75 21.90
C GLY A 181 -5.52 -20.51 20.67
N GLU A 182 -5.43 -19.32 20.06
CA GLU A 182 -6.19 -18.97 18.86
C GLU A 182 -5.59 -19.64 17.62
N LYS A 183 -6.47 -20.17 16.75
CA LYS A 183 -6.09 -20.54 15.39
C LYS A 183 -6.31 -19.35 14.47
N ILE A 184 -5.41 -19.14 13.53
CA ILE A 184 -5.40 -17.91 12.74
C ILE A 184 -5.78 -18.21 11.29
N LEU A 185 -6.60 -17.33 10.71
CA LEU A 185 -6.81 -17.21 9.27
C LEU A 185 -6.12 -15.93 8.81
N TRP A 186 -5.23 -16.04 7.84
CA TRP A 186 -4.38 -14.94 7.40
C TRP A 186 -4.66 -14.53 5.96
N ALA A 187 -4.72 -13.23 5.69
CA ALA A 187 -4.79 -12.69 4.33
C ALA A 187 -4.12 -11.32 4.21
N PRO A 188 -3.81 -10.84 2.99
CA PRO A 188 -3.82 -11.57 1.71
C PRO A 188 -2.41 -12.01 1.29
N ASP A 189 -1.38 -11.50 1.96
CA ASP A 189 0.01 -11.74 1.58
C ASP A 189 0.49 -13.07 2.14
N LYS A 190 0.47 -14.11 1.31
CA LYS A 190 0.96 -15.45 1.67
C LYS A 190 2.45 -15.48 1.98
N TYR A 191 3.27 -14.60 1.44
CA TYR A 191 4.70 -14.61 1.72
C TYR A 191 4.97 -14.08 3.12
N LEU A 192 4.33 -12.96 3.48
CA LEU A 192 4.36 -12.47 4.86
C LEU A 192 3.72 -13.49 5.81
N GLY A 193 2.59 -14.09 5.43
CA GLY A 193 1.92 -15.13 6.23
C GLY A 193 2.79 -16.36 6.49
N ASN A 194 3.47 -16.87 5.45
CA ASN A 194 4.42 -17.98 5.59
C ASN A 194 5.62 -17.62 6.47
N TYR A 195 6.13 -16.39 6.34
CA TYR A 195 7.19 -15.92 7.22
C TYR A 195 6.73 -15.88 8.68
N VAL A 196 5.58 -15.27 8.96
CA VAL A 196 5.01 -15.19 10.31
C VAL A 196 4.74 -16.59 10.87
N GLN A 197 4.13 -17.49 10.09
CA GLN A 197 3.88 -18.87 10.51
C GLN A 197 5.17 -19.60 10.88
N LYS A 198 6.24 -19.41 10.10
CA LYS A 198 7.53 -20.05 10.34
C LYS A 198 8.19 -19.55 11.63
N GLU A 199 8.17 -18.24 11.87
CA GLU A 199 8.85 -17.63 13.01
C GLU A 199 8.10 -17.85 14.33
N THR A 200 6.75 -17.84 14.28
CA THR A 200 5.88 -18.00 15.47
C THR A 200 5.54 -19.47 15.76
N GLY A 201 5.44 -20.31 14.73
CA GLY A 201 4.96 -21.69 14.86
C GLY A 201 3.44 -21.84 14.98
N ALA A 202 2.69 -20.74 14.84
CA ALA A 202 1.24 -20.71 15.05
C ALA A 202 0.45 -21.54 14.01
N ASP A 203 -0.73 -22.05 14.42
CA ASP A 203 -1.70 -22.70 13.51
C ASP A 203 -2.37 -21.64 12.60
N MET A 204 -1.71 -21.34 11.48
CA MET A 204 -2.17 -20.39 10.48
C MET A 204 -2.71 -21.11 9.23
N LEU A 205 -3.91 -20.70 8.80
CA LEU A 205 -4.48 -20.99 7.50
C LEU A 205 -4.35 -19.75 6.62
N LEU A 206 -3.56 -19.84 5.55
CA LEU A 206 -3.31 -18.71 4.67
C LEU A 206 -4.33 -18.70 3.53
N TRP A 207 -4.96 -17.55 3.29
CA TRP A 207 -5.73 -17.25 2.08
C TRP A 207 -4.80 -17.38 0.86
N ASP A 208 -5.23 -18.15 -0.14
CA ASP A 208 -4.42 -18.51 -1.29
C ASP A 208 -4.66 -17.67 -2.55
N GLY A 209 -5.81 -16.95 -2.60
CA GLY A 209 -6.09 -15.81 -3.49
C GLY A 209 -5.64 -15.95 -4.95
#